data_AF-A0A7C4Y0U7-F1
#
_entry.id   AF-A0A7C4Y0U7-F1
#
_cell.length_a   1.000
_cell.length_b   1.000
_cell.length_c   1.000
_cell.angle_alpha   90.00
_cell.angle_beta   90.00
_cell.angle_gamma   90.00
#
_symmetry.space_group_name_H-M   'P 1'
#
loop_
_entity.id
_entity.type
_entity.pdbx_description
1 polymer ?
#
loop_
_entity_poly.entity_id
_entity_poly.type
_entity_poly.pdbx_seq_one_letter_code
_entity_poly.pdbx_strand_id
1 'polypeptide(L)'
;MIHHSTKWLIMVLLSIAALAMAVVVLSFRANEDNPQGVVAYTKSVTNITSMTANCNYRITVLDLGKVKGHGVCVSSRDKPLITHMNFPSAAPAQRAADYMVKITGLKPLSTMYARSYVKVDTGVVYGNVVKFVTLRVEK
;
A
#
# COMPACT_ATOMS: atom_id res chain seq x y z
N MET A 1 -12.62 -26.71 61.29
CA MET A 1 -13.11 -25.45 60.67
C MET A 1 -12.17 -24.83 59.62
N ILE A 2 -10.97 -25.39 59.36
CA ILE A 2 -9.97 -24.79 58.43
C ILE A 2 -10.23 -25.16 56.95
N HIS A 3 -10.85 -26.32 56.69
CA HIS A 3 -11.08 -26.88 55.34
C HIS A 3 -12.12 -26.13 54.49
N HIS A 4 -13.05 -25.40 55.11
CA HIS A 4 -14.06 -24.63 54.38
C HIS A 4 -13.51 -23.29 53.88
N SER A 5 -12.60 -22.70 54.66
CA SER A 5 -11.93 -21.43 54.34
C SER A 5 -10.94 -21.60 53.18
N THR A 6 -10.17 -22.70 53.16
CA THR A 6 -9.22 -22.99 52.08
C THR A 6 -9.91 -23.24 50.73
N LYS A 7 -11.08 -23.88 50.72
CA LYS A 7 -11.87 -24.08 49.48
C LYS A 7 -12.35 -22.77 48.85
N TRP A 8 -12.82 -21.84 49.67
CA TRP A 8 -13.27 -20.53 49.20
C TRP A 8 -12.10 -19.71 48.63
N LEU A 9 -10.95 -19.71 49.32
CA LEU A 9 -9.72 -19.10 48.83
C LEU A 9 -9.26 -19.67 47.47
N ILE A 10 -9.29 -20.99 47.31
CA ILE A 10 -8.92 -21.64 46.03
C ILE A 10 -9.87 -21.26 44.90
N MET A 11 -11.18 -21.20 45.16
CA MET A 11 -12.18 -20.78 44.16
C MET A 11 -11.94 -19.34 43.70
N VAL A 12 -11.71 -18.42 44.64
CA VAL A 12 -11.40 -17.01 44.34
C VAL A 12 -10.14 -16.91 43.48
N LEU A 13 -9.07 -17.62 43.85
CA LEU A 13 -7.80 -17.63 43.10
C LEU A 13 -7.96 -18.19 41.69
N LEU A 14 -8.75 -19.26 41.50
CA LEU A 14 -9.02 -19.83 40.18
C LEU A 14 -9.82 -18.87 39.28
N SER A 15 -10.81 -18.17 39.83
CA SER A 15 -11.56 -17.16 39.06
C SER A 15 -10.71 -15.95 38.66
N ILE A 16 -9.79 -15.49 39.53
CA ILE A 16 -8.85 -14.42 39.22
C ILE A 16 -7.88 -14.86 38.11
N ALA A 17 -7.35 -16.09 38.20
CA ALA A 17 -6.48 -16.65 37.17
C ALA A 17 -7.18 -16.81 35.81
N ALA A 18 -8.44 -17.27 35.80
CA ALA A 18 -9.24 -17.38 34.57
C ALA A 18 -9.52 -16.01 33.93
N LEU A 19 -9.83 -15.00 34.75
CA LEU A 19 -10.03 -13.63 34.29
C LEU A 19 -8.73 -13.03 33.74
N ALA A 20 -7.59 -13.24 34.41
CA ALA A 20 -6.28 -12.81 33.94
C ALA A 20 -5.92 -13.47 32.61
N MET A 21 -6.15 -14.77 32.46
CA MET A 21 -5.95 -15.49 31.20
C MET A 21 -6.89 -14.98 30.09
N ALA A 22 -8.15 -14.68 30.39
CA ALA A 22 -9.08 -14.10 29.44
C ALA A 22 -8.65 -12.69 28.99
N VAL A 23 -8.18 -11.84 29.91
CA VAL A 23 -7.63 -10.51 29.60
C VAL A 23 -6.37 -10.63 28.73
N VAL A 24 -5.49 -11.59 29.02
CA VAL A 24 -4.30 -11.88 28.20
C VAL A 24 -4.72 -12.35 26.80
N VAL A 25 -5.67 -13.28 26.68
CA VAL A 25 -6.21 -13.74 25.39
C VAL A 25 -6.88 -12.61 24.61
N LEU A 26 -7.63 -11.73 25.29
CA LEU A 26 -8.23 -10.53 24.67
C LEU A 26 -7.16 -9.53 24.21
N SER A 27 -6.07 -9.40 24.96
CA SER A 27 -4.91 -8.58 24.58
C SER A 27 -4.18 -9.15 23.37
N PHE A 28 -4.10 -10.48 23.25
CA PHE A 28 -3.59 -11.15 22.04
C PHE A 28 -4.54 -10.98 20.83
N ARG A 29 -5.86 -10.96 21.05
CA ARG A 29 -6.86 -10.78 19.99
C ARG A 29 -6.98 -9.34 19.48
N ALA A 30 -6.55 -8.36 20.28
CA ALA A 30 -6.55 -6.95 19.89
C ALA A 30 -5.29 -6.52 19.12
N ASN A 31 -4.32 -7.41 18.92
CA ASN A 31 -3.08 -7.09 18.21
C ASN A 31 -2.96 -7.89 16.91
N GLU A 32 -3.84 -7.58 15.94
CA GLU A 32 -3.65 -7.95 14.54
C GLU A 32 -3.14 -6.75 13.72
N ASP A 33 -2.27 -5.92 14.30
CA ASP A 33 -1.43 -5.00 13.50
C ASP A 33 -0.19 -5.76 13.02
N ASN A 34 -0.40 -6.67 12.06
CA ASN A 34 0.67 -7.18 11.24
C ASN A 34 1.01 -6.11 10.19
N PRO A 35 2.20 -5.50 10.18
CA PRO A 35 2.57 -4.50 9.17
C PRO A 35 2.88 -5.12 7.81
N GLN A 36 2.17 -6.19 7.40
CA GLN A 36 2.27 -6.78 6.05
C GLN A 36 1.26 -6.13 5.09
N GLY A 37 1.22 -4.80 5.12
CA GLY A 37 0.44 -4.01 4.18
C GLY A 37 1.16 -3.90 2.83
N VAL A 38 0.40 -3.77 1.75
CA VAL A 38 0.96 -3.47 0.43
C VAL A 38 1.57 -2.07 0.45
N VAL A 39 2.80 -1.90 -0.06
CA VAL A 39 3.48 -0.59 -0.13
C VAL A 39 4.00 -0.32 -1.54
N ALA A 40 3.65 0.84 -2.09
CA ALA A 40 4.09 1.32 -3.39
C ALA A 40 4.98 2.56 -3.27
N TYR A 41 6.01 2.66 -4.10
CA TYR A 41 6.94 3.78 -4.13
C TYR A 41 7.19 4.24 -5.57
N THR A 42 6.87 5.48 -5.89
CA THR A 42 7.12 6.07 -7.21
C THR A 42 8.57 6.53 -7.28
N LYS A 43 9.31 6.05 -8.29
CA LYS A 43 10.70 6.44 -8.55
C LYS A 43 10.74 7.48 -9.67
N SER A 44 11.92 7.74 -10.20
CA SER A 44 12.15 8.71 -11.26
C SER A 44 11.34 8.41 -12.53
N VAL A 45 10.89 9.49 -13.16
CA VAL A 45 10.37 9.47 -14.53
C VAL A 45 11.54 9.74 -15.48
N THR A 46 11.72 8.88 -16.49
CA THR A 46 12.83 8.92 -17.46
C THR A 46 12.30 8.87 -18.90
N ASN A 47 13.17 9.01 -19.90
CA ASN A 47 12.82 8.98 -21.34
C ASN A 47 11.64 9.91 -21.67
N ILE A 48 11.65 11.11 -21.10
CA ILE A 48 10.57 12.08 -21.25
C ILE A 48 10.67 12.71 -22.63
N THR A 49 9.59 12.64 -23.40
CA THR A 49 9.41 13.30 -24.70
C THR A 49 8.32 14.37 -24.56
N SER A 50 7.84 14.91 -25.69
CA SER A 50 6.70 15.82 -25.72
C SER A 50 5.37 15.13 -25.37
N MET A 51 5.25 13.81 -25.60
CA MET A 51 3.98 13.08 -25.48
C MET A 51 4.09 11.76 -24.70
N THR A 52 5.31 11.34 -24.34
CA THR A 52 5.55 10.08 -23.63
C THR A 52 6.57 10.23 -22.52
N ALA A 53 6.56 9.31 -21.56
CA ALA A 53 7.60 9.17 -20.56
C ALA A 53 7.61 7.74 -20.00
N ASN A 54 8.70 7.32 -19.35
CA ASN A 54 8.75 6.06 -18.61
C ASN A 54 8.71 6.36 -17.10
N CYS A 55 7.70 5.86 -16.39
CA CYS A 55 7.67 5.98 -14.93
C CYS A 55 8.14 4.68 -14.30
N ASN A 56 9.22 4.77 -13.51
CA ASN A 56 9.73 3.68 -12.71
C ASN A 56 9.09 3.72 -11.32
N TYR A 57 8.85 2.56 -10.71
CA TYR A 57 8.31 2.47 -9.36
C TYR A 57 8.66 1.12 -8.75
N ARG A 58 8.56 1.01 -7.43
CA ARG A 58 8.84 -0.21 -6.67
C ARG A 58 7.65 -0.59 -5.82
N ILE A 59 7.39 -1.89 -5.73
CA ILE A 59 6.48 -2.45 -4.74
C ILE A 59 7.35 -3.24 -3.75
N THR A 60 7.31 -2.91 -2.47
CA THR A 60 8.26 -3.45 -1.46
C THR A 60 7.65 -4.50 -0.54
N VAL A 61 6.34 -4.43 -0.30
CA VAL A 61 5.61 -5.38 0.52
C VAL A 61 4.33 -5.74 -0.23
N LEU A 62 3.98 -7.02 -0.22
CA LEU A 62 2.83 -7.57 -0.92
C LEU A 62 2.06 -8.50 0.00
N ASP A 63 0.75 -8.32 0.04
CA ASP A 63 -0.18 -9.35 0.47
C ASP A 63 -0.80 -9.94 -0.81
N LEU A 64 -0.15 -10.97 -1.35
CA LEU A 64 -0.44 -11.50 -2.69
C LEU A 64 -1.89 -11.95 -2.87
N GLY A 65 -2.56 -12.40 -1.82
CA GLY A 65 -3.98 -12.76 -1.86
C GLY A 65 -4.90 -11.56 -2.12
N LYS A 66 -4.45 -10.34 -1.78
CA LYS A 66 -5.25 -9.12 -1.84
C LYS A 66 -4.96 -8.25 -3.06
N VAL A 67 -3.79 -8.39 -3.69
CA VAL A 67 -3.38 -7.54 -4.82
C VAL A 67 -4.12 -7.91 -6.10
N LYS A 68 -4.83 -6.94 -6.69
CA LYS A 68 -5.61 -7.10 -7.94
C LYS A 68 -4.96 -6.46 -9.16
N GLY A 69 -3.93 -5.65 -8.96
CA GLY A 69 -3.20 -5.00 -10.05
C GLY A 69 -2.43 -3.79 -9.57
N HIS A 70 -1.60 -3.21 -10.43
CA HIS A 70 -0.78 -2.06 -10.10
C HIS A 70 -0.47 -1.24 -11.35
N GLY A 71 0.12 -0.08 -11.19
CA GLY A 71 0.47 0.80 -12.30
C GLY A 71 0.85 2.19 -11.85
N VAL A 72 0.69 3.16 -12.74
CA VAL A 72 0.93 4.57 -12.47
C VAL A 72 -0.24 5.40 -12.96
N CYS A 73 -0.67 6.34 -12.15
CA CYS A 73 -1.62 7.37 -12.53
C CYS A 73 -0.90 8.72 -12.71
N VAL A 74 -1.38 9.54 -13.64
CA VAL A 74 -0.74 10.78 -14.07
C VAL A 74 -1.79 11.90 -14.18
N SER A 75 -1.41 13.11 -13.80
CA SER A 75 -2.28 14.30 -13.88
C SER A 75 -1.46 15.59 -14.00
N SER A 76 -2.09 16.67 -14.49
CA SER A 76 -1.54 18.03 -14.40
C SER A 76 -1.82 18.69 -13.03
N ARG A 77 -2.64 18.05 -12.19
CA ARG A 77 -2.87 18.43 -10.79
C ARG A 77 -1.94 17.65 -9.87
N ASP A 78 -1.59 18.24 -8.73
CA ASP A 78 -0.86 17.54 -7.70
C ASP A 78 -1.71 16.38 -7.16
N LYS A 79 -1.05 15.30 -6.74
CA LYS A 79 -1.69 14.06 -6.26
C LYS A 79 -2.60 13.38 -7.30
N PRO A 80 -2.02 12.82 -8.38
CA PRO A 80 -2.76 11.95 -9.29
C PRO A 80 -3.50 10.83 -8.55
N LEU A 81 -4.62 10.42 -9.15
CA LEU A 81 -5.52 9.37 -8.68
C LEU A 81 -5.78 8.45 -9.87
N ILE A 82 -6.16 7.21 -9.60
CA ILE A 82 -6.40 6.21 -10.65
C ILE A 82 -7.54 6.57 -11.62
N THR A 83 -8.40 7.53 -11.24
CA THR A 83 -9.48 8.08 -12.07
C THR A 83 -9.03 9.17 -13.04
N HIS A 84 -7.78 9.63 -12.94
CA HIS A 84 -7.14 10.51 -13.92
C HIS A 84 -6.57 9.68 -15.10
N MET A 85 -5.45 10.09 -15.71
CA MET A 85 -4.79 9.25 -16.71
C MET A 85 -4.17 8.04 -16.01
N ASN A 86 -4.55 6.85 -16.44
CA ASN A 86 -4.20 5.61 -15.76
C ASN A 86 -3.44 4.65 -16.68
N PHE A 87 -2.29 4.17 -16.21
CA PHE A 87 -1.40 3.27 -16.94
C PHE A 87 -1.16 2.00 -16.10
N PRO A 88 -2.04 0.99 -16.21
CA PRO A 88 -1.86 -0.28 -15.51
C PRO A 88 -0.65 -1.04 -16.06
N SER A 89 0.04 -1.75 -15.16
CA SER A 89 1.07 -2.71 -15.52
C SER A 89 0.44 -3.97 -16.11
N ALA A 90 1.03 -4.49 -17.18
CA ALA A 90 0.70 -5.81 -17.71
C ALA A 90 1.39 -6.95 -16.91
N ALA A 91 2.53 -6.67 -16.29
CA ALA A 91 3.20 -7.63 -15.43
C ALA A 91 2.42 -7.76 -14.11
N PRO A 92 2.22 -8.96 -13.56
CA PRO A 92 1.58 -9.14 -12.26
C PRO A 92 2.54 -8.76 -11.11
N ALA A 93 1.99 -8.20 -10.03
CA ALA A 93 2.72 -7.91 -8.80
C ALA A 93 2.81 -9.16 -7.90
N GLN A 94 3.61 -10.14 -8.31
CA GLN A 94 3.79 -11.41 -7.58
C GLN A 94 4.92 -11.38 -6.54
N ARG A 95 5.82 -10.39 -6.61
CA ARG A 95 6.94 -10.25 -5.67
C ARG A 95 7.34 -8.80 -5.53
N ALA A 96 7.98 -8.48 -4.41
CA ALA A 96 8.59 -7.18 -4.24
C ALA A 96 9.65 -6.96 -5.34
N ALA A 97 9.47 -5.94 -6.15
CA ALA A 97 10.30 -5.68 -7.32
C ALA A 97 10.15 -4.24 -7.80
N ASP A 98 11.11 -3.83 -8.64
CA ASP A 98 10.99 -2.64 -9.46
C ASP A 98 10.21 -2.95 -10.74
N TYR A 99 9.38 -2.00 -11.14
CA TYR A 99 8.53 -2.04 -12.30
C TYR A 99 8.64 -0.73 -13.09
N MET A 100 8.24 -0.77 -14.35
CA MET A 100 8.19 0.40 -15.22
C MET A 100 6.94 0.33 -16.09
N VAL A 101 6.31 1.49 -16.30
CA VAL A 101 5.24 1.64 -17.29
C VAL A 101 5.56 2.80 -18.22
N LYS A 102 5.22 2.61 -19.50
CA LYS A 102 5.26 3.67 -20.51
C LYS A 102 3.99 4.51 -20.40
N ILE A 103 4.17 5.80 -20.15
CA ILE A 103 3.14 6.82 -20.14
C ILE A 103 3.06 7.41 -21.56
N THR A 104 1.85 7.56 -22.08
CA THR A 104 1.57 8.11 -23.41
C THR A 104 0.45 9.16 -23.33
N GLY A 105 0.25 9.91 -24.41
CA GLY A 105 -0.84 10.91 -24.49
C GLY A 105 -0.59 12.15 -23.63
N LEU A 106 0.66 12.45 -23.28
CA LEU A 106 1.00 13.64 -22.51
C LEU A 106 0.88 14.91 -23.36
N LYS A 107 0.60 16.03 -22.69
CA LYS A 107 0.64 17.35 -23.32
C LYS A 107 2.09 17.83 -23.41
N PRO A 108 2.54 18.39 -24.55
CA PRO A 108 3.87 19.00 -24.66
C PRO A 108 4.07 20.17 -23.71
N LEU A 109 5.34 20.45 -23.35
CA LEU A 109 5.76 21.58 -22.51
C LEU A 109 4.87 21.80 -21.28
N SER A 110 4.53 20.71 -20.58
CA SER A 110 3.55 20.72 -19.49
C SER A 110 4.16 20.12 -18.23
N THR A 111 3.87 20.74 -17.09
CA THR A 111 4.15 20.16 -15.77
C THR A 111 3.16 19.03 -15.50
N MET A 112 3.69 17.85 -15.21
CA MET A 112 2.93 16.63 -14.95
C MET A 112 3.37 16.03 -13.62
N TYR A 113 2.46 15.28 -12.99
CA TYR A 113 2.70 14.55 -11.76
C TYR A 113 2.39 13.07 -12.02
N ALA A 114 3.31 12.18 -11.65
CA ALA A 114 3.15 10.73 -11.70
C ALA A 114 3.05 10.16 -10.27
N ARG A 115 2.22 9.14 -10.10
CA ARG A 115 2.04 8.44 -8.83
C ARG A 115 1.75 6.97 -9.07
N SER A 116 2.60 6.09 -8.55
CA SER A 116 2.36 4.65 -8.56
C SER A 116 1.17 4.29 -7.68
N TYR A 117 0.51 3.18 -8.02
CA TYR A 117 -0.57 2.63 -7.22
C TYR A 117 -0.56 1.10 -7.25
N VAL A 118 -1.16 0.50 -6.23
CA VAL A 118 -1.53 -0.91 -6.18
C VAL A 118 -3.00 -1.02 -5.78
N LYS A 119 -3.80 -1.72 -6.59
CA LYS A 119 -5.18 -2.09 -6.28
C LYS A 119 -5.17 -3.29 -5.35
N VAL A 120 -5.89 -3.19 -4.26
CA VAL A 120 -6.16 -4.27 -3.31
C VAL A 120 -7.66 -4.46 -3.13
N ASP A 121 -8.09 -5.57 -2.51
CA ASP A 121 -9.51 -5.84 -2.26
C ASP A 121 -10.26 -4.70 -1.56
N THR A 122 -9.60 -3.99 -0.65
CA THR A 122 -10.21 -2.92 0.16
C THR A 122 -10.03 -1.52 -0.42
N GLY A 123 -9.33 -1.36 -1.56
CA GLY A 123 -9.10 -0.04 -2.16
C GLY A 123 -7.82 0.09 -2.97
N VAL A 124 -7.20 1.27 -2.90
CA VAL A 124 -6.00 1.60 -3.68
C VAL A 124 -4.93 2.17 -2.76
N VAL A 125 -3.79 1.50 -2.71
CA VAL A 125 -2.57 2.02 -2.07
C VAL A 125 -1.82 2.85 -3.09
N TYR A 126 -1.46 4.08 -2.73
CA TYR A 126 -0.70 4.97 -3.59
C TYR A 126 0.69 5.23 -3.05
N GLY A 127 1.67 5.38 -3.94
CA GLY A 127 3.01 5.83 -3.58
C GLY A 127 3.12 7.34 -3.39
N ASN A 128 4.36 7.81 -3.23
CA ASN A 128 4.73 9.22 -3.28
C ASN A 128 4.48 9.80 -4.68
N VAL A 129 4.35 11.12 -4.77
CA VAL A 129 4.17 11.83 -6.05
C VAL A 129 5.53 12.26 -6.59
N VAL A 130 5.74 12.09 -7.90
CA VAL A 130 6.92 12.59 -8.62
C VAL A 130 6.48 13.60 -9.67
N LYS A 131 7.06 14.80 -9.63
CA LYS A 131 6.83 15.87 -10.61
C LYS A 131 7.83 15.77 -11.75
N PHE A 132 7.38 15.99 -12.98
CA PHE A 132 8.24 16.07 -14.16
C PHE A 132 7.66 17.06 -15.18
N VAL A 133 8.45 17.46 -16.18
CA VAL A 133 8.03 18.38 -17.24
C VAL A 133 8.26 17.70 -18.59
N THR A 134 7.25 17.70 -19.44
CA THR A 134 7.36 17.18 -20.82
C THR A 134 8.12 18.13 -21.72
N LEU A 135 8.76 17.59 -22.75
CA LEU A 135 9.51 18.38 -23.71
C LEU A 135 8.55 19.16 -24.65
N ARG A 136 9.09 20.17 -25.35
CA ARG A 136 8.39 20.79 -26.46
C ARG A 136 8.32 19.84 -27.65
N VAL A 137 7.38 20.07 -28.56
CA VAL A 137 7.39 19.40 -29.87
C VAL A 137 8.56 19.94 -30.68
N GLU A 138 9.46 19.07 -31.10
CA GLU A 138 10.49 19.42 -32.07
C GLU A 138 9.86 19.41 -33.46
N LYS A 139 10.12 20.48 -34.23
CA LYS A 139 9.67 20.62 -35.63
C LYS A 139 10.73 20.07 -36.56
#